data_AF-A0A848N4X0-F1
#
_entry.id   AF-A0A848N4X0-F1
#
_cell.length_a   1.000
_cell.length_b   1.000
_cell.length_c   1.000
_cell.angle_alpha   90.00
_cell.angle_beta   90.00
_cell.angle_gamma   90.00
#
_symmetry.space_group_name_H-M   'P 1'
#
loop_
_entity.id
_entity.type
_entity.pdbx_description
1 polymer ?
#
loop_
_entity_poly.entity_id
_entity_poly.type
_entity_poly.pdbx_seq_one_letter_code
_entity_poly.pdbx_strand_id
1 'polypeptide(L)' 'MKSKFTAAMLALFLGGLGIHRFYLGQNKRGIFYLLFCWTFIPSLVACVDFFAFIFMSEDNFNYKYNLRTGF' A
#
# COMPACT_ATOMS: atom_id res chain seq x y z
N MET A 1 -6.53 -10.11 -9.40
CA MET A 1 -6.63 -10.06 -7.93
C MET A 1 -5.29 -9.61 -7.37
N LYS A 2 -5.25 -8.52 -6.62
CA LYS A 2 -4.08 -8.04 -5.89
C LYS A 2 -3.84 -8.96 -4.69
N SER A 3 -2.59 -9.27 -4.39
CA SER A 3 -2.22 -10.10 -3.25
C SER A 3 -1.79 -9.25 -2.05
N LYS A 4 -2.33 -9.56 -0.87
CA LYS A 4 -1.99 -8.89 0.40
C LYS A 4 -0.49 -8.98 0.71
N PHE A 5 0.06 -10.19 0.57
CA PHE A 5 1.47 -10.45 0.85
C PHE A 5 2.41 -9.63 -0.04
N THR A 6 2.08 -9.51 -1.33
CA THR A 6 2.81 -8.64 -2.26
C THR A 6 2.71 -7.17 -1.85
N ALA A 7 1.53 -6.67 -1.48
CA ALA A 7 1.37 -5.30 -1.00
C ALA A 7 2.19 -5.03 0.28
N ALA A 8 2.25 -5.98 1.20
CA ALA A 8 3.08 -5.90 2.41
C ALA A 8 4.57 -5.89 2.08
N MET A 9 5.07 -6.80 1.23
CA MET A 9 6.47 -6.79 0.81
C MET A 9 6.84 -5.47 0.10
N LEU A 10 5.97 -4.94 -0.76
CA LEU A 10 6.18 -3.64 -1.40
C LEU A 10 6.16 -2.50 -0.38
N ALA A 11 5.35 -2.58 0.68
CA ALA A 11 5.32 -1.56 1.73
C ALA A 11 6.60 -1.60 2.58
N LEU A 12 7.20 -2.77 2.80
CA LEU A 12 8.44 -2.91 3.56
C LEU A 12 9.67 -2.47 2.75
N PHE A 13 9.81 -2.93 1.51
CA PHE A 13 11.00 -2.63 0.68
C PHE A 13 10.90 -1.30 -0.06
N LEU A 14 9.72 -0.97 -0.61
CA LEU A 14 9.48 0.23 -1.43
C LEU A 14 8.51 1.19 -0.73
N GLY A 15 8.44 1.13 0.60
CA GLY A 15 7.57 1.94 1.44
C GLY A 15 7.83 3.43 1.34
N GLY A 16 9.10 3.83 1.43
CA GLY A 16 9.54 5.22 1.30
C GLY A 16 9.15 5.86 -0.04
N LEU A 17 9.02 5.07 -1.10
CA LEU A 17 8.58 5.52 -2.42
C LEU A 17 7.05 5.47 -2.60
N GLY A 18 6.32 4.76 -1.72
CA GLY A 18 4.87 4.60 -1.80
C GLY A 18 4.38 3.66 -2.91
N ILE A 19 5.25 2.80 -3.44
CA ILE A 19 4.94 1.95 -4.61
C ILE A 19 3.86 0.91 -4.31
N HIS A 20 3.75 0.47 -3.05
CA HIS A 20 2.65 -0.40 -2.61
C HIS A 20 1.26 0.24 -2.85
N ARG A 21 1.11 1.57 -2.78
CA ARG A 21 -0.17 2.24 -3.06
C ARG A 21 -0.50 2.27 -4.55
N PHE A 22 0.50 2.38 -5.42
CA PHE A 22 0.32 2.19 -6.86
C PHE A 22 -0.11 0.76 -7.19
N TYR A 23 0.49 -0.23 -6.52
CA TYR A 23 0.08 -1.62 -6.68
C TYR A 23 -1.41 -1.81 -6.32
N LEU A 24 -1.89 -1.15 -5.26
CA LEU A 24 -3.29 -1.20 -4.82
C LEU A 24 -4.26 -0.36 -5.68
N GLY A 25 -3.81 0.27 -6.78
CA GLY A 25 -4.62 1.14 -7.63
C GLY A 25 -4.91 2.53 -7.04
N GLN A 26 -4.25 2.88 -5.93
CA GLN A 26 -4.40 4.17 -5.26
C GLN A 26 -3.39 5.20 -5.77
N ASN A 27 -3.33 5.42 -7.10
CA ASN A 27 -2.31 6.25 -7.75
C ASN A 27 -2.21 7.68 -7.18
N LYS A 28 -3.34 8.30 -6.84
CA LYS A 28 -3.35 9.64 -6.21
C LYS A 28 -2.52 9.65 -4.91
N ARG A 29 -2.71 8.64 -4.06
CA ARG A 29 -1.98 8.51 -2.79
C ARG A 29 -0.51 8.15 -3.02
N GLY A 30 -0.22 7.33 -4.04
CA GLY A 30 1.15 7.02 -4.43
C GLY A 30 1.94 8.25 -4.90
N ILE A 31 1.30 9.13 -5.69
CA ILE A 31 1.91 10.39 -6.15
C ILE A 31 2.24 11.31 -4.97
N PHE A 32 1.35 11.42 -3.98
CA PHE A 32 1.66 12.14 -2.75
C PHE A 32 2.88 11.54 -2.04
N TYR A 33 3.00 10.21 -1.96
CA TYR A 33 4.17 9.58 -1.35
C TYR A 33 5.46 9.87 -2.10
N LEU A 34 5.44 9.89 -3.44
CA LEU A 34 6.60 10.25 -4.25
C LEU A 34 7.03 11.71 -4.02
N LEU A 35 6.07 12.65 -3.97
CA LEU A 35 6.35 14.06 -3.68
C LEU A 35 6.95 14.28 -2.28
N PHE A 36 6.50 13.49 -1.30
CA PHE A 36 7.01 13.56 0.07
C PHE A 36 8.16 12.59 0.36
N CYS A 37 8.66 11.83 -0.63
CA CYS A 37 9.70 10.81 -0.43
C CYS A 37 10.98 11.37 0.21
N TRP A 38 11.32 12.62 -0.09
CA TRP A 38 12.47 13.33 0.49
C TRP A 38 12.33 13.66 1.98
N THR A 39 11.11 13.66 2.53
CA THR A 39 10.86 13.99 3.95
C THR A 39 10.97 12.80 4.89
N PHE A 40 11.23 11.59 4.36
CA PHE A 40 11.22 10.33 5.13
C PHE A 40 9.87 9.94 5.78
N ILE A 41 8.90 10.85 5.85
CA ILE A 41 7.52 10.62 6.32
C ILE A 41 6.87 9.41 5.63
N PRO A 42 6.96 9.25 4.29
CA PRO A 42 6.35 8.10 3.60
C PRO A 42 6.90 6.75 4.08
N SER A 43 8.17 6.71 4.50
CA SER A 43 8.79 5.51 5.04
C SER A 43 8.17 5.11 6.38
N LEU A 44 7.87 6.08 7.24
CA LEU A 44 7.22 5.83 8.53
C LEU A 44 5.78 5.35 8.33
N VAL A 45 5.03 6.00 7.44
CA VAL A 45 3.65 5.59 7.16
C VAL A 45 3.61 4.22 6.48
N ALA A 46 4.55 3.92 5.59
CA ALA A 46 4.65 2.60 4.96
C ALA A 46 4.98 1.49 5.96
N CYS A 47 5.74 1.78 7.01
CA CYS A 47 5.97 0.85 8.11
C CYS A 47 4.64 0.53 8.84
N VAL A 48 3.82 1.55 9.12
CA VAL A 48 2.48 1.36 9.71
C VAL A 48 1.56 0.59 8.74
N ASP A 49 1.54 0.95 7.46
CA ASP A 49 0.77 0.25 6.41
C ASP A 49 1.22 -1.23 6.31
N PHE A 50 2.51 -1.54 6.47
CA PHE A 50 3.01 -2.92 6.51
C PHE A 50 2.41 -3.73 7.66
N PHE A 51 2.46 -3.21 8.89
CA PHE A 51 1.83 -3.87 10.04
C PHE A 51 0.32 -4.00 9.84
N ALA A 52 -0.33 -2.94 9.36
CA ALA A 52 -1.75 -2.98 9.04
C ALA A 52 -2.08 -4.09 8.04
N PHE A 53 -1.28 -4.28 6.98
CA PHE A 53 -1.48 -5.38 6.03
C PHE A 53 -1.21 -6.75 6.64
N ILE A 54 -0.24 -6.90 7.53
CA ILE A 54 -0.02 -8.17 8.23
C ILE A 54 -1.25 -8.52 9.09
N PHE A 55 -1.73 -7.58 9.92
CA PHE A 55 -2.86 -7.80 10.81
C PHE A 55 -4.23 -7.81 10.10
N MET A 56 -4.34 -7.25 8.90
CA MET A 56 -5.57 -7.26 8.10
C MET A 56 -5.84 -8.65 7.52
N SER A 57 -7.04 -9.21 7.73
CA SER A 57 -7.42 -10.47 7.07
C SER A 57 -7.53 -10.34 5.54
N GLU A 58 -7.27 -11.43 4.83
CA GLU A 58 -7.33 -11.48 3.36
C GLU A 58 -8.72 -11.08 2.82
N ASP A 59 -9.79 -11.45 3.52
CA ASP A 59 -11.17 -11.11 3.16
C ASP A 59 -11.40 -9.59 3.13
N ASN A 60 -10.94 -8.88 4.17
CA ASN A 60 -11.00 -7.42 4.25
C ASN A 60 -10.17 -6.75 3.15
N PHE A 61 -9.00 -7.32 2.83
CA PHE A 61 -8.16 -6.82 1.75
C PHE A 61 -8.85 -6.99 0.39
N ASN A 62 -9.42 -8.19 0.15
CA ASN A 62 -10.13 -8.51 -1.07
C ASN A 62 -11.37 -7.61 -1.24
N TYR A 63 -12.12 -7.37 -0.16
CA TYR A 63 -13.25 -6.44 -0.14
C TYR A 63 -12.86 -5.01 -0.53
N LYS A 64 -11.77 -4.50 0.05
CA LYS A 64 -11.36 -3.10 -0.13
C LYS A 64 -10.67 -2.84 -1.47
N TYR A 65 -9.89 -3.80 -1.96
CA TYR A 65 -8.96 -3.58 -3.09
C TYR A 65 -9.25 -4.42 -4.34
N ASN A 66 -10.00 -5.52 -4.23
CA ASN A 66 -10.36 -6.37 -5.38
C ASN A 66 -11.85 -6.25 -5.74
N LEU A 67 -12.75 -6.19 -4.74
CA LEU A 67 -14.20 -6.10 -4.96
C LEU A 67 -14.65 -4.70 -5.39
N ARG A 68 -13.95 -3.64 -4.97
CA ARG A 68 -14.29 -2.25 -5.36
C ARG A 68 -13.83 -1.86 -6.77
N THR A 69 -13.07 -2.71 -7.43
CA THR A 69 -12.63 -2.56 -8.83
C THR A 69 -13.50 -3.33 -9.83
N GLY A 70 -14.59 -3.96 -9.37
CA GLY A 70 -15.61 -4.52 -10.26
C GLY A 70 -16.47 -3.41 -10.85
N PHE A 71 -16.02 -2.87 -11.99
CA PHE A 71 -16.93 -2.52 -13.08
C PHE A 71 -16.80 -3.62 -14.13
#